data_AF-A0AAX2DQX5-F1
#
_entry.id   AF-A0AAX2DQX5-F1
#
_cell.length_a   1.000
_cell.length_b   1.000
_cell.length_c   1.000
_cell.angle_alpha   90.00
_cell.angle_beta   90.00
_cell.angle_gamma   90.00
#
_symmetry.space_group_name_H-M   'P 1'
#
loop_
_entity.id
_entity.type
_entity.pdbx_description
1 polymer ?
#
loop_
_entity_poly.entity_id
_entity_poly.type
_entity_poly.pdbx_seq_one_letter_code
_entity_poly.pdbx_strand_id
1 'polypeptide(L)'
;MAIHIFNVLKYYYLVALIFIIMFVCLTIWNNRTFKQHLQKEATYNVIQTERRKQFMEKLYHERFGPKKQRELVRYYSVSEEKNFLDDDIPKEVEPFIAIMIPVHNEELIIEDTIHYMLNKLHYSKYEVLVMDGGSTNGTPEILA
;
A
#
# COMPACT_ATOMS: atom_id res chain seq x y z
N MET A 1 -58.95 -25.06 -18.66
CA MET A 1 -58.21 -23.96 -17.99
C MET A 1 -57.01 -24.48 -17.17
N ALA A 2 -57.20 -25.45 -16.27
CA ALA A 2 -56.12 -25.99 -15.43
C ALA A 2 -54.93 -26.62 -16.19
N ILE A 3 -55.17 -27.34 -17.29
CA ILE A 3 -54.10 -27.98 -18.10
C ILE A 3 -53.17 -26.94 -18.73
N HIS A 4 -53.72 -25.84 -19.26
CA HIS A 4 -52.92 -24.75 -19.81
C HIS A 4 -52.08 -24.06 -18.73
N ILE A 5 -52.65 -23.83 -17.55
CA ILE A 5 -51.93 -23.25 -16.40
C ILE A 5 -50.77 -24.17 -15.98
N PHE A 6 -51.01 -25.49 -15.92
CA PHE A 6 -49.97 -26.46 -15.55
C PHE A 6 -48.83 -26.52 -16.58
N ASN A 7 -49.15 -26.38 -17.87
CA ASN A 7 -48.15 -26.33 -18.92
C ASN A 7 -47.33 -25.03 -18.86
N VAL A 8 -47.96 -23.88 -18.66
CA VAL A 8 -47.25 -22.59 -18.49
C VAL A 8 -46.32 -22.64 -17.28
N LEU A 9 -46.79 -23.21 -16.16
CA LEU A 9 -45.98 -23.37 -14.96
C LEU A 9 -44.77 -24.29 -15.19
N LYS A 10 -44.94 -25.39 -15.94
CA LYS A 10 -43.83 -26.27 -16.34
C LYS A 10 -42.78 -25.55 -17.19
N TYR A 11 -43.19 -24.75 -18.17
CA TYR A 11 -42.26 -23.97 -18.99
C TYR A 11 -41.48 -22.97 -18.14
N TYR A 12 -42.15 -22.28 -17.21
CA TYR A 12 -41.49 -21.37 -16.28
C TYR A 12 -40.40 -22.06 -15.45
N TYR A 13 -40.71 -23.23 -14.87
CA TYR A 13 -39.71 -23.99 -14.09
C TYR A 13 -38.54 -24.48 -14.93
N LEU A 14 -38.78 -24.91 -16.18
CA LEU A 14 -37.71 -25.31 -17.09
C LEU A 14 -36.78 -24.14 -17.42
N VAL A 15 -37.34 -22.96 -17.69
CA VAL A 15 -36.57 -21.75 -17.95
C VAL A 15 -35.77 -21.33 -16.71
N ALA A 16 -36.39 -21.35 -15.52
CA ALA A 16 -35.71 -21.05 -14.27
C ALA A 16 -34.54 -22.01 -13.99
N LEU A 17 -34.70 -23.31 -14.29
CA LEU A 17 -33.63 -24.31 -14.15
C LEU A 17 -32.43 -23.98 -15.06
N ILE A 18 -32.68 -23.57 -16.30
CA ILE A 18 -31.63 -23.17 -17.25
C ILE A 18 -30.86 -21.96 -16.73
N PHE A 19 -31.55 -20.96 -16.19
CA PHE A 19 -30.90 -19.79 -15.59
C PHE A 19 -30.04 -20.17 -14.39
N ILE A 20 -30.50 -21.06 -13.51
CA ILE A 20 -29.71 -21.54 -12.37
C ILE A 20 -28.42 -22.22 -12.85
N ILE A 21 -28.52 -23.11 -13.84
CA ILE A 21 -27.36 -23.80 -14.41
C ILE A 21 -26.39 -22.78 -15.03
N MET A 22 -26.91 -21.80 -15.76
CA MET A 22 -26.10 -20.71 -16.33
C MET A 22 -25.36 -19.92 -15.25
N PHE A 23 -26.03 -19.52 -14.17
CA PHE A 23 -25.39 -18.79 -13.05
C PHE A 23 -24.32 -19.63 -12.35
N VAL A 24 -24.56 -20.92 -12.15
CA VAL A 24 -23.55 -21.84 -11.59
C VAL A 24 -22.34 -21.94 -12.51
N CYS A 25 -22.56 -22.09 -13.82
CA CYS A 25 -21.48 -22.10 -14.82
C CYS A 25 -20.68 -20.80 -14.82
N LEU A 26 -21.36 -19.64 -14.79
CA LEU A 26 -20.72 -18.33 -14.70
C LEU A 26 -19.91 -18.17 -13.40
N THR A 27 -20.44 -18.66 -12.28
CA THR A 27 -19.74 -18.62 -10.99
C THR A 27 -18.49 -19.50 -11.01
N ILE A 28 -18.58 -20.70 -11.58
CA ILE A 28 -17.42 -21.59 -11.76
C ILE A 28 -16.38 -20.96 -12.69
N TRP A 29 -16.82 -20.38 -13.81
CA TRP A 29 -15.93 -19.73 -14.76
C TRP A 29 -15.26 -18.51 -14.14
N ASN A 30 -16.02 -17.65 -13.46
CA ASN A 30 -15.49 -16.49 -12.76
C ASN A 30 -14.49 -16.90 -11.67
N ASN A 31 -14.79 -17.92 -10.86
CA ASN A 31 -13.85 -18.43 -9.86
C ASN A 31 -12.59 -19.03 -10.48
N ARG A 32 -12.68 -19.68 -11.65
CA ARG A 32 -11.50 -20.18 -12.38
C ARG A 32 -10.62 -19.02 -12.86
N THR A 33 -11.22 -18.03 -13.50
CA THR A 33 -10.54 -16.82 -13.97
C THR A 33 -9.92 -16.04 -12.81
N PHE A 34 -10.67 -15.85 -11.71
CA PHE A 34 -10.20 -15.21 -10.48
C PHE A 34 -8.99 -15.94 -9.90
N LYS A 35 -9.04 -17.27 -9.81
CA LYS A 35 -7.92 -18.08 -9.32
C LYS A 35 -6.69 -17.98 -10.22
N GLN A 36 -6.87 -17.87 -11.53
CA GLN A 36 -5.76 -17.76 -12.49
C GLN A 36 -5.14 -16.36 -12.54
N HIS A 37 -5.92 -15.29 -12.31
CA HIS A 37 -5.46 -13.91 -12.50
C HIS A 37 -5.23 -13.11 -11.20
N LEU A 38 -5.93 -13.38 -10.10
CA LEU A 38 -5.77 -12.65 -8.83
C LEU A 38 -4.86 -13.35 -7.82
N GLN A 39 -4.82 -14.69 -7.79
CA GLN A 39 -3.77 -15.42 -7.07
C GLN A 39 -2.52 -15.51 -7.96
N LYS A 40 -1.86 -14.37 -8.19
CA LYS A 40 -0.49 -14.41 -8.72
C LYS A 40 0.35 -15.17 -7.69
N GLU A 41 0.92 -16.30 -8.09
CA GLU A 41 1.95 -16.98 -7.31
C GLU A 41 2.98 -15.95 -6.85
N ALA A 42 3.51 -16.14 -5.64
CA ALA A 42 4.51 -15.27 -5.03
C ALA A 42 5.50 -14.77 -6.08
N THR A 43 5.33 -13.52 -6.53
CA THR A 43 6.15 -12.95 -7.61
C THR A 43 7.59 -12.69 -7.13
N TYR A 44 7.85 -12.93 -5.84
CA TYR A 44 9.15 -12.75 -5.22
C TYR A 44 10.02 -14.00 -5.34
N ASN A 45 11.27 -13.81 -5.75
CA ASN A 45 12.29 -14.84 -5.70
C ASN A 45 12.67 -15.10 -4.23
N VAL A 46 12.26 -16.25 -3.68
CA VAL A 46 12.46 -16.61 -2.26
C VAL A 46 13.93 -16.48 -1.82
N ILE A 47 14.86 -16.94 -2.67
CA ILE A 47 16.30 -16.88 -2.37
C ILE A 47 16.78 -15.44 -2.29
N GLN A 48 16.36 -14.60 -3.25
CA GLN A 48 16.72 -13.19 -3.26
C GLN A 48 16.10 -12.44 -2.07
N THR A 49 14.86 -12.74 -1.71
CA THR A 49 14.16 -12.15 -0.56
C THR A 49 14.87 -12.49 0.74
N GLU A 50 15.26 -13.75 0.95
CA GLU A 50 15.98 -14.14 2.16
C GLU A 50 17.37 -13.50 2.24
N ARG A 51 18.11 -13.39 1.12
CA ARG A 51 19.37 -12.64 1.10
C ARG A 51 19.19 -11.17 1.49
N ARG A 52 18.17 -10.51 0.95
CA ARG A 52 17.85 -9.10 1.28
C ARG A 52 17.47 -8.96 2.75
N LYS A 53 16.66 -9.89 3.27
CA LYS A 53 16.26 -9.93 4.68
C LYS A 53 17.45 -10.09 5.61
N GLN A 54 18.38 -10.99 5.30
CA GLN A 54 19.62 -11.17 6.06
C GLN A 54 20.51 -9.93 6.03
N PHE A 55 20.69 -9.33 4.85
CA PHE A 55 21.45 -8.08 4.70
C PHE A 55 20.80 -6.94 5.51
N MET A 56 19.48 -6.83 5.46
CA MET A 56 18.74 -5.82 6.21
C MET A 56 18.85 -6.04 7.72
N GLU A 57 18.71 -7.26 8.20
CA GLU A 57 18.90 -7.57 9.62
C GLU A 57 20.33 -7.23 10.09
N LYS A 58 21.36 -7.45 9.25
CA LYS A 58 22.73 -7.02 9.56
C LYS A 58 22.82 -5.50 9.74
N LEU A 59 22.32 -4.73 8.77
CA LEU A 59 22.33 -3.27 8.84
C LEU A 59 21.55 -2.73 10.05
N TYR A 60 20.40 -3.33 10.34
CA TYR A 60 19.59 -2.94 11.50
C TYR A 60 20.26 -3.33 12.81
N HIS A 61 20.94 -4.47 12.87
CA HIS A 61 21.66 -4.87 14.07
C HIS A 61 22.80 -3.91 14.39
N GLU A 62 23.55 -3.49 13.36
CA GLU A 62 24.64 -2.52 13.50
C GLU A 62 24.12 -1.15 13.94
N ARG A 63 23.02 -0.66 13.35
CA ARG A 63 22.50 0.68 13.62
C ARG A 63 21.63 0.78 14.88
N PHE A 64 20.83 -0.24 15.16
CA PHE A 64 19.75 -0.20 16.15
C PHE A 64 19.83 -1.33 17.19
N GLY A 65 20.80 -2.23 17.08
CA GLY A 65 21.04 -3.31 18.04
C GLY A 65 20.19 -4.57 17.87
N PRO A 66 20.18 -5.46 18.88
CA PRO A 66 19.51 -6.76 18.85
C PRO A 66 18.02 -6.69 18.49
N LYS A 67 17.59 -7.59 17.61
CA LYS A 67 16.19 -7.70 17.15
C LYS A 67 15.17 -7.77 18.30
N LYS A 68 15.48 -8.58 19.31
CA LYS A 68 14.63 -8.74 20.50
C LYS A 68 14.36 -7.41 21.21
N GLN A 69 15.35 -6.52 21.28
CA GLN A 69 15.14 -5.20 21.88
C GLN A 69 14.24 -4.33 21.00
N ARG A 70 14.50 -4.31 19.68
CA ARG A 70 13.71 -3.54 18.71
C ARG A 70 12.23 -3.92 18.69
N GLU A 71 11.91 -5.21 18.83
CA GLU A 71 10.53 -5.71 18.84
C GLU A 71 9.81 -5.47 20.18
N LEU A 72 10.55 -5.35 21.29
CA LEU A 72 9.99 -5.11 22.62
C LEU A 72 9.71 -3.62 22.89
N VAL A 73 10.48 -2.73 22.26
CA VAL A 73 10.28 -1.28 22.38
C VAL A 73 9.06 -0.88 21.54
N ARG A 74 7.87 -0.91 22.16
CA ARG A 74 6.63 -0.39 21.56
C ARG A 74 6.50 1.13 21.68
N TYR A 75 7.21 1.72 22.65
CA TYR A 75 7.20 3.14 22.92
C TYR A 75 8.63 3.59 23.20
N TYR A 76 9.13 4.55 22.43
CA TYR A 76 10.36 5.26 22.71
C TYR A 76 9.97 6.68 23.11
N SER A 77 10.16 7.00 24.40
CA SER A 77 10.02 8.38 24.89
C SER A 77 11.41 8.97 24.96
N VAL A 78 11.64 10.05 24.21
CA VAL A 78 12.83 10.88 24.41
C VAL A 78 12.64 11.58 25.76
N SER A 79 13.61 11.46 26.66
CA SER A 79 13.61 12.21 27.92
C SER A 79 13.65 13.70 27.61
N GLU A 80 12.93 14.54 28.37
CA GLU A 80 12.88 16.00 28.13
C GLU A 80 14.28 16.63 28.06
N GLU A 81 15.23 16.12 28.83
CA GLU A 81 16.65 16.53 28.83
C GLU A 81 17.37 16.35 27.47
N LYS A 82 16.82 15.50 26.60
CA LYS A 82 17.32 15.22 25.25
C LYS A 82 16.54 15.95 24.16
N ASN A 83 15.45 16.63 24.51
CA ASN A 83 14.81 17.54 23.58
C ASN A 83 15.74 18.72 23.36
N PHE A 84 15.79 19.21 22.13
CA PHE A 84 16.50 20.46 21.87
C PHE A 84 15.84 21.58 22.68
N LEU A 85 16.65 22.46 23.28
CA LEU A 85 16.15 23.57 24.09
C LEU A 85 15.42 24.62 23.24
N ASP A 86 15.78 24.68 21.96
CA ASP A 86 15.09 25.42 20.92
C ASP A 86 14.40 24.42 19.96
N ASP A 87 13.30 24.85 19.32
CA ASP A 87 12.59 24.04 18.32
C ASP A 87 13.46 23.73 17.08
N ASP A 88 14.59 24.44 16.92
CA ASP A 88 15.49 24.33 15.77
C ASP A 88 16.79 23.60 16.12
N ILE A 89 17.19 22.66 15.25
CA ILE A 89 18.50 22.00 15.30
C ILE A 89 19.54 22.97 14.72
N PRO A 90 20.70 23.20 15.35
CA PRO A 90 21.75 24.03 14.74
C PRO A 90 22.15 23.50 13.37
N LYS A 91 22.18 24.39 12.36
CA LYS A 91 22.42 24.02 10.95
C LYS A 91 23.72 23.24 10.74
N GLU A 92 24.70 23.45 11.60
CA GLU A 92 25.99 22.77 11.57
C GLU A 92 25.85 21.27 11.86
N VAL A 93 24.94 20.88 12.75
CA VAL A 93 24.75 19.49 13.20
C VAL A 93 23.58 18.78 12.54
N GLU A 94 22.80 19.46 11.69
CA GLU A 94 21.76 18.80 10.88
C GLU A 94 22.35 17.62 10.08
N PRO A 95 21.84 16.38 10.26
CA PRO A 95 22.19 15.27 9.38
C PRO A 95 21.56 15.45 8.00
N PHE A 96 22.18 14.88 6.97
CA PHE A 96 21.50 14.79 5.68
C PHE A 96 20.41 13.70 5.73
N ILE A 97 19.16 14.06 5.40
CA ILE A 97 18.02 13.13 5.42
C ILE A 97 17.32 13.06 4.06
N ALA A 98 16.71 11.91 3.77
CA ALA A 98 15.83 11.73 2.63
C ALA A 98 14.39 11.61 3.14
N ILE A 99 13.51 12.49 2.66
CA ILE A 99 12.08 12.46 2.97
C ILE A 99 11.36 11.76 1.82
N MET A 100 10.90 10.54 2.07
CA MET A 100 10.25 9.67 1.10
C MET A 100 8.73 9.82 1.21
N ILE A 101 8.07 10.27 0.13
CA ILE A 101 6.63 10.49 0.07
C ILE A 101 6.01 9.50 -0.92
N PRO A 102 5.40 8.40 -0.47
CA PRO A 102 4.59 7.56 -1.32
C PRO A 102 3.25 8.26 -1.61
N VAL A 103 2.84 8.31 -2.87
CA VAL A 103 1.63 9.01 -3.30
C VAL A 103 0.79 8.09 -4.19
N HIS A 104 -0.53 8.06 -3.98
CA HIS A 104 -1.46 7.42 -4.91
C HIS A 104 -2.81 8.14 -4.90
N ASN A 105 -3.15 8.80 -6.00
CA ASN A 105 -4.38 9.58 -6.18
C ASN A 105 -4.60 10.71 -5.15
N GLU A 106 -3.56 11.48 -4.80
CA GLU A 106 -3.60 12.55 -3.78
C GLU A 106 -3.58 13.97 -4.38
N GLU A 107 -4.23 14.19 -5.53
CA GLU A 107 -4.21 15.45 -6.29
C GLU A 107 -4.63 16.69 -5.47
N LEU A 108 -5.41 16.50 -4.40
CA LEU A 108 -5.90 17.58 -3.54
C LEU A 108 -4.88 18.05 -2.49
N ILE A 109 -3.86 17.25 -2.17
CA ILE A 109 -2.98 17.48 -1.01
C ILE A 109 -1.50 17.50 -1.41
N ILE A 110 -1.14 16.82 -2.50
CA ILE A 110 0.27 16.62 -2.85
C ILE A 110 0.99 17.93 -3.18
N GLU A 111 0.32 18.86 -3.85
CA GLU A 111 0.88 20.18 -4.18
C GLU A 111 1.23 20.96 -2.90
N ASP A 112 0.28 21.08 -1.97
CA ASP A 112 0.47 21.77 -0.70
C ASP A 112 1.55 21.11 0.15
N THR A 113 1.63 19.78 0.11
CA THR A 113 2.66 19.02 0.84
C THR A 113 4.05 19.32 0.32
N ILE A 114 4.24 19.28 -1.01
CA ILE A 114 5.52 19.59 -1.65
C ILE A 114 5.88 21.06 -1.40
N HIS A 115 4.91 21.97 -1.56
CA HIS A 115 5.11 23.39 -1.31
C HIS A 115 5.55 23.66 0.14
N TYR A 116 4.90 23.01 1.12
CA TYR A 116 5.30 23.11 2.51
C TYR A 116 6.72 22.61 2.75
N MET A 117 7.06 21.43 2.23
CA MET A 117 8.39 20.86 2.41
C MET A 117 9.47 21.77 1.82
N LEU A 118 9.29 22.25 0.59
CA LEU A 118 10.29 23.04 -0.11
C LEU A 118 10.46 24.47 0.44
N ASN A 119 9.39 25.07 0.99
CA ASN A 119 9.37 26.50 1.32
C ASN A 119 9.19 26.82 2.81
N LYS A 120 8.66 25.89 3.60
CA LYS A 120 8.26 26.14 5.01
C LYS A 120 8.93 25.19 6.00
N LEU A 121 9.61 24.15 5.55
CA LEU A 121 10.34 23.25 6.44
C LEU A 121 11.60 23.94 6.99
N HIS A 122 11.70 24.04 8.31
CA HIS A 122 12.87 24.55 9.01
C HIS A 122 13.97 23.48 9.12
N TYR A 123 14.50 23.08 7.96
CA TYR A 123 15.58 22.10 7.87
C TYR A 123 16.32 22.32 6.55
N SER A 124 17.65 22.35 6.54
CA SER A 124 18.40 22.76 5.34
C SER A 124 19.01 21.59 4.55
N LYS A 125 19.29 20.46 5.20
CA LYS A 125 20.01 19.33 4.60
C LYS A 125 19.10 18.14 4.29
N TYR A 126 18.20 18.30 3.33
CA TYR A 126 17.28 17.22 2.96
C TYR A 126 17.09 17.11 1.45
N GLU A 127 16.67 15.92 1.03
CA GLU A 127 16.08 15.68 -0.29
C GLU A 127 14.64 15.17 -0.13
N VAL A 128 13.80 15.45 -1.12
CA VAL A 128 12.43 14.94 -1.18
C VAL A 128 12.32 13.96 -2.34
N LEU A 129 11.97 12.71 -2.02
CA LEU A 129 11.72 11.66 -3.00
C LEU A 129 10.24 11.34 -3.01
N VAL A 130 9.52 11.86 -4.01
CA VAL A 130 8.11 11.53 -4.25
C VAL A 130 8.03 10.30 -5.14
N MET A 131 7.28 9.28 -4.73
CA MET A 131 7.05 8.10 -5.58
C MET A 131 5.56 7.92 -5.80
N ASP A 132 5.15 8.14 -7.04
CA ASP A 132 3.79 7.84 -7.46
C ASP A 132 3.62 6.32 -7.63
N GLY A 133 2.66 5.76 -6.90
CA GLY A 133 2.24 4.36 -6.96
C GLY A 133 1.40 4.00 -8.18
N GLY A 134 1.35 4.85 -9.21
CA GLY A 134 0.56 4.65 -10.43
C GLY A 134 -0.80 5.32 -10.36
N SER A 135 -0.82 6.60 -10.01
CA SER A 135 -2.04 7.41 -9.92
C SER A 135 -2.72 7.53 -11.28
N THR A 136 -4.04 7.65 -11.26
CA THR A 136 -4.90 7.75 -12.46
C THR A 136 -5.76 9.03 -12.47
N ASN A 137 -5.59 9.90 -11.47
CA ASN A 137 -6.17 11.25 -11.41
C ASN A 137 -5.11 12.30 -11.75
N GLY A 138 -5.31 13.57 -11.36
CA GLY A 138 -4.39 14.69 -11.65
C GLY A 138 -3.05 14.67 -10.91
N THR A 139 -2.78 13.65 -10.08
CA THR A 139 -1.52 13.55 -9.32
C THR A 139 -0.27 13.53 -10.21
N PRO A 140 -0.18 12.74 -11.30
CA PRO A 140 1.00 12.70 -12.16
C PRO A 140 1.29 14.05 -12.81
N GLU A 141 0.26 14.80 -13.20
CA GLU A 141 0.41 16.14 -13.78
C GLU A 141 0.98 17.14 -12.78
N ILE A 142 0.61 17.03 -11.50
CA ILE A 142 1.17 17.89 -10.44
C ILE A 142 2.64 17.53 -10.15
N LEU A 143 3.05 16.28 -10.38
CA LEU A 143 4.40 15.79 -10.11
C LEU A 143 5.38 15.93 -11.31
N ALA A 144 4.90 16.30 -12.49
CA ALA A 144 5.67 16.39 -13.74
C ALA A 144 6.41 17.72 -13.91
#